data_AF-A0A378WXR3-F1
#
_entry.id   AF-A0A378WXR3-F1
#
_cell.length_a   1.000
_cell.length_b   1.000
_cell.length_c   1.000
_cell.angle_alpha   90.00
_cell.angle_beta   90.00
_cell.angle_gamma   90.00
#
_symmetry.space_group_name_H-M   'P 1'
#
loop_
_entity.id
_entity.type
_entity.pdbx_description
1 polymer ?
#
loop_
_entity_poly.entity_id
_entity_poly.type
_entity_poly.pdbx_seq_one_letter_code
_entity_poly.pdbx_strand_id
1 'polypeptide(L)' 'MSELWRLDRARTRSISPENPTGAPGAGGRAETGTGAGAARDLGVGWKVSPSIDLAPVPPRRWPTCRGLA' A
#
# COMPACT_ATOMS: atom_id res chain seq x y z
N MET A 1 6.93 -1.83 -28.16
CA MET A 1 6.48 -2.78 -27.12
C MET A 1 7.71 -3.30 -26.41
N SER A 2 7.71 -3.29 -25.08
CA SER A 2 8.75 -3.90 -24.27
C SER A 2 8.50 -5.41 -24.17
N GLU A 3 9.50 -6.20 -24.52
CA GLU A 3 9.47 -7.66 -24.45
C GLU A 3 9.57 -8.12 -22.99
N LEU A 4 8.62 -8.94 -22.49
CA LEU A 4 8.58 -9.40 -21.08
C LEU A 4 9.83 -10.18 -20.65
N TRP A 5 10.50 -10.85 -21.58
CA TRP A 5 11.69 -11.67 -21.32
C TRP A 5 12.99 -10.85 -21.25
N ARG A 6 12.98 -9.60 -21.73
CA ARG A 6 14.19 -8.77 -21.81
C ARG A 6 14.34 -7.98 -20.51
N LEU A 7 15.45 -8.21 -19.79
CA LEU A 7 15.77 -7.46 -18.58
C LEU A 7 15.98 -5.97 -18.90
N ASP A 8 15.22 -5.10 -18.24
CA ASP A 8 15.43 -3.66 -18.25
C ASP A 8 16.51 -3.26 -17.23
N ARG A 9 17.21 -2.15 -17.47
CA ARG A 9 18.07 -1.48 -16.48
C ARG A 9 17.28 -0.70 -15.41
N ALA A 10 15.96 -0.72 -15.49
CA ALA A 10 15.07 -0.15 -14.49
C ALA A 10 15.34 -0.71 -13.08
N ARG A 11 15.12 0.13 -12.06
CA ARG A 11 15.24 -0.26 -10.65
C ARG A 11 13.83 -0.42 -10.08
N THR A 12 13.55 -1.58 -9.51
CA THR A 12 12.28 -1.83 -8.80
C THR A 12 12.38 -1.42 -7.34
N ARG A 13 11.30 -0.83 -6.81
CA ARG A 13 11.15 -0.45 -5.40
C ARG A 13 9.81 -0.96 -4.88
N SER A 14 9.74 -1.30 -3.60
CA SER A 14 8.50 -1.70 -2.94
C SER A 14 7.99 -0.54 -2.09
N ILE A 15 7.00 0.19 -2.62
CA ILE A 15 6.34 1.30 -1.93
C ILE A 15 5.12 0.76 -1.20
N SER A 16 4.98 1.11 0.07
CA SER A 16 3.86 0.67 0.91
C SER A 16 3.61 1.70 2.02
N PRO A 17 2.51 1.56 2.80
CA PRO A 17 2.24 2.43 3.94
C PRO A 17 3.35 2.48 4.99
N GLU A 18 4.12 1.41 5.18
CA GLU A 18 5.30 1.38 6.06
C GLU A 18 6.59 1.89 5.38
N ASN A 19 6.63 1.95 4.05
CA ASN A 19 7.78 2.43 3.28
C ASN A 19 7.33 3.35 2.13
N PRO A 20 6.90 4.60 2.41
CA PRO A 20 6.36 5.49 1.39
C PRO A 20 7.37 5.89 0.31
N THR A 21 8.66 5.86 0.63
CA THR A 21 9.74 6.21 -0.30
C THR A 21 10.19 5.01 -1.16
N GLY A 22 9.82 3.79 -0.77
CA GLY A 22 10.32 2.57 -1.39
C GLY A 22 11.83 2.35 -1.18
N ALA A 23 12.42 2.94 -0.14
CA ALA A 23 13.85 2.80 0.12
C ALA A 23 14.25 1.31 0.29
N PRO A 24 15.39 0.88 -0.28
CA PRO A 24 15.84 -0.51 -0.16
C PRO A 24 16.08 -0.88 1.31
N GLY A 25 15.59 -2.05 1.73
CA GLY A 25 15.73 -2.54 3.11
C GLY A 25 14.84 -1.84 4.15
N ALA A 26 13.97 -0.93 3.72
CA ALA A 26 13.07 -0.19 4.62
C ALA A 26 11.69 -0.85 4.82
N GLY A 27 11.39 -1.97 4.14
CA GLY A 27 10.21 -2.78 4.46
C GLY A 27 10.35 -3.46 5.82
N GLY A 28 9.25 -3.58 6.57
CA GLY A 28 9.25 -4.17 7.92
C GLY A 28 10.02 -3.36 8.96
N ARG A 29 10.33 -2.08 8.68
CA ARG A 29 11.06 -1.20 9.62
C ARG A 29 10.17 -0.35 10.50
N ALA A 30 8.85 -0.40 10.30
CA ALA A 30 7.91 0.31 11.14
C ALA A 30 7.88 -0.32 12.55
N GLU A 31 7.98 0.51 13.58
CA GLU A 31 7.81 0.11 14.99
C GLU A 31 6.38 0.33 15.48
N THR A 32 5.63 1.21 14.78
CA THR A 32 4.26 1.59 15.09
C THR A 32 3.43 1.62 13.81
N GLY A 33 2.11 1.65 13.94
CA GLY A 33 1.19 1.69 12.81
C GLY A 33 -0.09 0.92 13.07
N THR A 34 -0.91 0.77 12.03
CA THR A 34 -2.23 0.15 12.11
C THR A 34 -2.21 -1.32 12.55
N GLY A 35 -1.08 -2.02 12.36
CA GLY A 35 -0.87 -3.40 12.78
C GLY A 35 -0.13 -3.57 14.12
N ALA A 36 0.21 -2.49 14.82
CA ALA A 36 1.06 -2.55 16.02
C ALA A 36 0.55 -3.50 17.12
N GLY A 37 -0.77 -3.53 17.37
CA GLY A 37 -1.34 -4.43 18.38
C GLY A 37 -1.22 -5.92 18.02
N ALA A 38 -1.31 -6.24 16.72
CA ALA A 38 -1.16 -7.61 16.22
C ALA A 38 0.31 -8.04 16.13
N ALA A 39 1.21 -7.09 15.86
CA ALA A 39 2.64 -7.33 15.75
C ALA A 39 3.40 -7.11 17.08
N ARG A 40 2.70 -6.94 18.21
CA ARG A 40 3.31 -6.52 19.48
C ARG A 40 4.46 -7.44 19.95
N ASP A 41 4.32 -8.74 19.69
CA ASP A 41 5.29 -9.77 20.11
C ASP A 41 6.30 -10.10 18.99
N LEU A 42 6.11 -9.52 17.80
CA LEU A 42 6.92 -9.76 16.60
C LEU A 42 7.92 -8.63 16.35
N GLY A 43 7.47 -7.38 16.49
CA GLY A 43 8.29 -6.17 16.38
C GLY A 43 8.85 -5.92 14.98
N VAL A 44 10.00 -5.23 14.94
CA VAL A 44 10.72 -4.85 13.72
C VAL A 44 11.16 -6.09 12.94
N GLY A 45 11.03 -6.03 11.62
CA GLY A 45 11.19 -7.14 10.68
C GLY A 45 9.85 -7.63 10.12
N TRP A 46 8.76 -7.33 10.81
CA TRP A 46 7.39 -7.61 10.38
C TRP A 46 6.69 -6.35 9.87
N LYS A 47 5.62 -6.54 9.11
CA LYS A 47 4.84 -5.46 8.48
C LYS A 47 3.90 -4.79 9.49
N VAL A 48 4.48 -4.04 10.43
CA VAL A 48 3.75 -3.39 11.55
C VAL A 48 2.78 -2.32 11.08
N SER A 49 3.06 -1.65 9.96
CA SER A 49 2.18 -0.62 9.37
C SER A 49 1.73 -1.01 7.96
N PRO A 50 0.78 -1.95 7.81
CA PRO A 50 0.38 -2.46 6.50
C PRO A 50 -0.54 -1.52 5.72
N SER A 51 -1.22 -0.59 6.39
CA SER A 51 -2.28 0.26 5.86
C SER A 51 -2.15 1.70 6.38
N ILE A 52 -2.94 2.60 5.78
CA ILE A 52 -3.16 3.96 6.30
C ILE A 52 -4.62 4.08 6.74
N ASP A 53 -4.87 4.89 7.75
CA ASP A 53 -6.23 5.26 8.14
C ASP A 53 -6.76 6.33 7.19
N LEU A 54 -7.85 6.03 6.50
CA LEU A 54 -8.54 6.97 5.62
C LEU A 54 -9.87 7.38 6.24
N ALA A 55 -10.13 8.68 6.25
CA ALA A 55 -11.44 9.18 6.61
C ALA A 55 -12.50 8.66 5.60
N PRO A 56 -13.74 8.42 6.03
CA PRO A 56 -14.84 8.12 5.11
C PRO A 56 -14.97 9.25 4.09
N VAL A 57 -14.99 8.89 2.81
CA VAL A 57 -15.40 9.84 1.77
C VAL A 57 -16.93 9.87 1.70
N PRO A 58 -17.55 11.03 1.44
CA PRO A 58 -19.00 11.10 1.26
C PRO A 58 -19.45 10.14 0.15
N PRO A 59 -20.67 9.58 0.25
CA PRO A 59 -21.18 8.61 -0.71
C PRO A 59 -21.21 9.23 -2.11
N ARG A 60 -20.58 8.55 -3.08
CA ARG A 60 -20.73 8.93 -4.49
C ARG A 60 -22.16 8.61 -4.92
N ARG A 61 -22.92 9.64 -5.32
CA ARG A 61 -24.17 9.44 -6.05
C ARG A 61 -23.81 9.07 -7.48
N TRP A 62 -23.99 7.81 -7.86
CA TRP A 62 -24.02 7.46 -9.28
C TRP A 62 -25.24 8.12 -9.91
N PRO A 63 -25.13 8.69 -11.12
CA PRO A 63 -26.32 9.06 -11.87
C PRO A 63 -27.15 7.80 -12.02
N THR A 64 -28.36 7.80 -11.47
CA THR A 64 -29.29 6.71 -11.68
C THR A 64 -29.56 6.62 -13.18
N CYS A 65 -29.55 5.41 -13.75
CA CYS A 65 -30.07 5.15 -15.09
C CYS A 65 -31.59 5.38 -15.06
N ARG A 66 -32.02 6.64 -15.05
CA ARG A 66 -33.42 7.05 -15.10
C ARG A 66 -33.61 7.80 -16.41
N GLY A 67 -33.71 7.05 -17.51
CA GLY A 67 -33.87 7.61 -18.85
C GLY A 67 -33.70 6.64 -20.03
N LEU A 68 -33.65 5.32 -19.80
CA LEU A 68 -33.75 4.32 -20.87
C LEU A 68 -35.04 3.53 -20.65
N ALA A 69 -36.16 4.15 -21.01
CA ALA A 69 -37.45 3.50 -21.22
C ALA A 69 -38.07 4.16 -22.46
#